data_AF-X0SW12-F1
#
_entry.id   AF-X0SW12-F1
#
_cell.length_a   1.000
_cell.length_b   1.000
_cell.length_c   1.000
_cell.angle_alpha   90.00
_cell.angle_beta   90.00
_cell.angle_gamma   90.00
#
_symmetry.space_group_name_H-M   'P 1'
#
loop_
_entity.id
_entity.type
_entity.pdbx_description
1 polymer ?
#
loop_
_entity_poly.entity_id
_entity_poly.type
_entity_poly.pdbx_seq_one_letter_code
_entity_poly.pdbx_strand_id
1 'polypeptide(L)'
;MAKKQKKVRVAIVGVGNCAAALVQGVEYYKDAAEDEEIPGLMHATLGGYHIRDIEFSAAFDVVSTKVGKDLSEAIWADPNNTIKFADVPFLDVPVNRGMTHDGLGKYLYK
;
A
#
# COMPACT_ATOMS: atom_id res chain seq x y z
N MET A 1 14.09 -15.09 24.73
CA MET A 1 12.95 -15.45 23.86
C MET A 1 12.83 -14.40 22.78
N ALA A 2 12.89 -14.76 21.50
CA ALA A 2 12.71 -13.80 20.42
C ALA A 2 11.29 -13.21 20.50
N LYS A 3 11.20 -11.89 20.65
CA LYS A 3 9.93 -11.16 20.70
C LYS A 3 9.20 -11.46 19.39
N LYS A 4 8.00 -12.08 19.45
CA LYS A 4 7.18 -12.33 18.26
C LYS A 4 7.00 -10.99 17.54
N GLN A 5 7.59 -10.86 16.36
CA GLN A 5 7.53 -9.64 15.53
C GLN A 5 6.05 -9.31 15.33
N LYS A 6 5.57 -8.23 15.94
CA LYS A 6 4.17 -7.85 15.87
C LYS A 6 3.95 -7.16 14.54
N LYS A 7 3.20 -7.78 13.63
CA LYS A 7 2.82 -7.18 12.35
C LYS A 7 1.46 -6.51 12.42
N VAL A 8 1.33 -5.38 11.73
CA VAL A 8 0.05 -4.73 11.42
C VAL A 8 -0.35 -5.21 10.04
N ARG A 9 -1.26 -6.19 10.00
CA ARG A 9 -1.74 -6.75 8.73
C ARG A 9 -2.75 -5.81 8.11
N VAL A 10 -2.40 -5.24 6.96
CA VAL A 10 -3.18 -4.22 6.26
C VAL A 10 -3.82 -4.80 5.01
N ALA A 11 -5.10 -4.51 4.83
CA ALA A 11 -5.81 -4.74 3.58
C ALA A 11 -6.09 -3.40 2.90
N ILE A 12 -5.90 -3.33 1.58
CA ILE A 12 -6.22 -2.15 0.77
C ILE A 12 -7.51 -2.40 0.00
N VAL A 13 -8.46 -1.47 0.08
CA VAL A 13 -9.68 -1.46 -0.75
C VAL A 13 -9.66 -0.21 -1.61
N GLY A 14 -9.49 -0.40 -2.92
CA GLY A 14 -9.20 0.67 -3.87
C GLY A 14 -7.70 0.95 -3.96
N VAL A 15 -7.05 0.39 -4.99
CA VAL A 15 -5.61 0.52 -5.26
C VAL A 15 -5.37 1.78 -6.10
N GLY A 16 -5.78 2.93 -5.58
CA GLY A 16 -5.61 4.25 -6.21
C GLY A 16 -4.25 4.91 -5.94
N ASN A 17 -4.11 6.20 -6.30
CA ASN A 17 -2.90 6.99 -6.00
C ASN A 17 -2.54 7.04 -4.51
N CYS A 18 -3.53 7.08 -3.61
CA CYS A 18 -3.27 7.02 -2.16
C CYS A 18 -2.65 5.69 -1.74
N ALA A 19 -3.14 4.58 -2.29
CA ALA A 19 -2.55 3.26 -2.05
C ALA A 19 -1.12 3.19 -2.62
N ALA A 20 -0.90 3.74 -3.82
CA ALA A 20 0.42 3.81 -4.42
C ALA A 20 1.42 4.62 -3.58
N ALA A 21 1.01 5.77 -3.03
CA ALA A 21 1.85 6.55 -2.12
C ALA A 21 2.10 5.84 -0.78
N LEU A 22 1.09 5.15 -0.23
CA LEU A 22 1.24 4.38 1.02
C LEU A 22 2.22 3.22 0.86
N VAL A 23 2.04 2.40 -0.18
CA VAL A 23 2.90 1.22 -0.43
C VAL A 23 4.35 1.66 -0.66
N GLN A 24 4.55 2.72 -1.45
CA GLN A 24 5.87 3.32 -1.63
C GLN A 24 6.44 3.87 -0.32
N GLY A 25 5.65 4.58 0.49
CA GLY A 25 6.09 5.16 1.75
C GLY A 25 6.53 4.12 2.76
N VAL A 26 5.79 3.00 2.87
CA VAL A 26 6.19 1.87 3.72
C VAL A 26 7.53 1.30 3.26
N GLU A 27 7.72 1.11 1.95
CA GLU A 27 8.98 0.60 1.42
C GLU A 27 10.14 1.60 1.61
N TYR A 28 9.91 2.88 1.35
CA TYR A 28 10.91 3.93 1.42
C TYR A 28 11.45 4.12 2.85
N TYR A 29 10.57 4.09 3.85
CA TYR A 29 10.92 4.35 5.25
C TYR A 29 11.05 3.07 6.09
N LYS A 30 11.05 1.88 5.49
CA LYS A 30 11.15 0.62 6.26
C LYS A 30 12.43 0.53 7.08
N ASP A 31 13.51 1.16 6.62
CA ASP A 31 14.82 1.13 7.27
C ASP A 31 15.17 2.41 8.04
N ALA A 32 14.20 3.30 8.23
CA ALA A 32 14.37 4.47 9.07
C ALA A 32 14.82 4.10 10.49
N ALA A 33 15.60 4.98 11.12
CA ALA A 33 15.93 4.83 12.54
C ALA A 33 14.69 5.11 13.41
N GLU A 34 14.62 4.51 14.60
CA GLU A 34 13.43 4.65 15.46
C GLU A 34 13.14 6.11 15.88
N ASP A 35 14.20 6.93 15.98
CA ASP A 35 14.19 8.35 16.34
C ASP A 35 14.35 9.28 15.13
N GLU A 36 14.28 8.77 13.90
CA GLU A 36 14.41 9.57 12.69
C GLU A 36 13.24 10.54 12.51
N GLU A 37 13.55 11.81 12.25
CA GLU A 37 12.56 12.82 11.89
C GLU A 37 12.17 12.68 10.42
N ILE A 38 11.01 12.06 10.17
CA ILE A 38 10.49 11.83 8.81
C ILE A 38 9.42 12.87 8.48
N PRO A 39 9.59 13.68 7.41
CA PRO A 39 8.56 14.63 6.98
C PRO A 39 7.20 13.95 6.75
N GLY A 40 6.17 14.42 7.45
CA GLY A 40 4.80 13.90 7.33
C GLY A 40 4.46 12.75 8.29
N LEU A 41 5.42 12.22 9.04
CA LEU A 41 5.18 11.26 10.12
C LEU A 41 5.51 11.90 11.46
N MET A 42 4.68 11.66 12.47
CA MET A 42 4.97 12.09 13.84
C MET A 42 6.11 11.26 14.45
N HIS A 43 6.16 9.95 14.16
CA HIS A 43 7.15 9.01 14.67
C HIS A 43 7.40 7.88 13.66
N ALA A 44 8.65 7.41 13.56
CA ALA A 44 8.98 6.18 12.81
C ALA A 44 8.45 4.91 13.52
N THR A 45 8.34 4.96 14.85
CA THR A 45 7.72 3.91 15.67
C THR A 45 6.55 4.47 16.48
N LEU A 46 5.35 3.91 16.31
CA LEU A 46 4.16 4.30 17.07
C LEU A 46 3.61 3.11 17.85
N GLY A 47 3.51 3.24 19.17
CA GLY A 47 2.97 2.16 20.03
C GLY A 47 3.79 0.85 19.97
N GLY A 48 5.07 0.94 19.63
CA GLY A 48 5.96 -0.20 19.44
C GLY A 48 5.83 -0.91 18.09
N TYR A 49 5.17 -0.30 17.10
CA TYR A 49 5.15 -0.73 15.70
C TYR A 49 5.99 0.23 14.87
N HIS A 50 7.04 -0.29 14.23
CA HIS A 50 7.82 0.47 13.27
C HIS A 50 7.10 0.49 11.91
N ILE A 51 7.44 1.43 11.02
CA ILE A 51 6.89 1.47 9.65
C ILE A 51 7.01 0.11 8.93
N ARG A 52 8.16 -0.57 9.11
CA ARG A 52 8.44 -1.94 8.59
C ARG A 52 7.54 -3.05 9.14
N ASP A 53 6.73 -2.76 10.14
CA ASP A 53 5.76 -3.70 10.70
C ASP A 53 4.41 -3.67 9.99
N ILE A 54 4.20 -2.71 9.09
CA ILE A 54 3.08 -2.74 8.16
C ILE A 54 3.31 -3.86 7.14
N GLU A 55 2.40 -4.83 7.14
CA GLU A 55 2.41 -5.96 6.23
C GLU A 55 1.14 -5.92 5.39
N PHE A 56 1.28 -5.61 4.09
CA PHE A 56 0.16 -5.73 3.17
C PHE A 56 -0.19 -7.21 3.01
N SER A 57 -1.41 -7.57 3.39
CA SER A 57 -1.89 -8.96 3.41
C SER A 57 -3.02 -9.22 2.42
N ALA A 58 -3.65 -8.16 1.90
CA ALA A 58 -4.72 -8.27 0.90
C ALA A 58 -4.88 -6.94 0.15
N ALA A 59 -5.33 -7.03 -1.09
CA ALA A 59 -5.72 -5.87 -1.88
C ALA A 59 -6.96 -6.18 -2.72
N PHE A 60 -7.82 -5.18 -2.90
CA PHE A 60 -9.04 -5.27 -3.68
C PHE A 60 -9.20 -4.05 -4.59
N ASP A 61 -9.58 -4.29 -5.84
CA ASP A 61 -9.95 -3.23 -6.79
C ASP A 61 -11.06 -3.73 -7.72
N VAL A 62 -11.59 -2.84 -8.55
CA VAL A 62 -12.63 -3.11 -9.55
C VAL A 62 -12.14 -2.83 -10.97
N VAL A 63 -11.03 -2.09 -11.12
CA VAL A 63 -10.46 -1.72 -12.41
C VAL A 63 -9.68 -2.89 -13.00
N SER A 64 -10.01 -3.25 -14.24
CA SER A 64 -9.44 -4.42 -14.95
C SER A 64 -7.93 -4.36 -15.15
N THR A 65 -7.34 -3.16 -15.22
CA THR A 65 -5.89 -2.97 -15.32
C THR A 65 -5.15 -3.32 -14.03
N LYS A 66 -5.85 -3.46 -12.90
CA LYS A 66 -5.30 -3.72 -11.56
C LYS A 66 -5.61 -5.12 -11.05
N VAL A 67 -6.86 -5.57 -11.23
CA VAL A 67 -7.31 -6.89 -10.77
C VAL A 67 -6.45 -8.00 -11.37
N GLY A 68 -5.98 -8.92 -10.53
CA GLY A 68 -5.14 -10.06 -10.90
C GLY A 68 -3.64 -9.78 -10.90
N LYS A 69 -3.21 -8.52 -10.80
CA LYS A 69 -1.79 -8.16 -10.64
C LYS A 69 -1.35 -8.25 -9.19
N ASP A 70 -0.05 -8.36 -8.97
CA ASP A 70 0.51 -8.13 -7.64
C ASP A 70 0.33 -6.67 -7.22
N LEU A 71 0.20 -6.41 -5.91
CA LEU A 71 0.06 -5.06 -5.39
C LEU A 71 1.22 -4.14 -5.82
N SER A 72 2.46 -4.65 -5.89
CA SER A 72 3.63 -3.89 -6.36
C SER A 72 3.53 -3.42 -7.80
N GLU A 73 2.74 -4.11 -8.64
CA GLU A 73 2.50 -3.76 -10.04
C GLU A 73 1.23 -2.91 -10.19
N ALA A 74 0.18 -3.26 -9.44
CA ALA A 74 -1.13 -2.61 -9.51
C ALA A 74 -1.09 -1.14 -9.07
N ILE A 75 -0.18 -0.77 -8.16
CA ILE A 75 0.03 0.64 -7.77
C ILE A 75 0.49 1.52 -8.95
N TRP A 76 1.07 0.93 -10.00
CA TRP A 76 1.51 1.62 -11.22
C TRP A 76 0.55 1.48 -12.39
N ALA A 77 -0.50 0.67 -12.24
CA ALA A 77 -1.47 0.47 -13.31
C ALA A 77 -2.39 1.70 -13.44
N ASP A 78 -2.66 2.08 -14.69
CA ASP A 78 -3.61 3.14 -15.04
C ASP A 78 -4.95 2.96 -14.29
N PRO A 79 -5.58 4.03 -13.76
CA PRO A 79 -5.24 5.45 -13.95
C PRO A 79 -4.33 6.04 -12.86
N ASN A 80 -3.58 5.22 -12.11
CA ASN A 80 -2.64 5.76 -11.13
C ASN A 80 -1.51 6.53 -11.84
N ASN A 81 -1.16 7.68 -11.28
CA ASN A 81 -0.19 8.62 -11.84
C ASN A 81 0.52 9.45 -10.75
N THR A 82 0.51 8.97 -9.50
CA THR A 82 1.26 9.61 -8.42
C THR A 82 2.76 9.59 -8.70
N ILE A 83 3.51 10.49 -8.05
CA ILE A 83 4.96 10.53 -8.15
C ILE A 83 5.58 9.20 -7.69
N LYS A 84 6.59 8.73 -8.42
CA LYS A 84 7.42 7.59 -8.04
C LYS A 84 8.60 8.08 -7.20
N PHE A 85 8.70 7.61 -5.97
CA PHE A 85 9.79 7.92 -5.03
C PHE A 85 10.39 6.68 -4.35
N ALA A 86 9.83 5.49 -4.59
CA ALA A 86 10.39 4.22 -4.16
C ALA A 86 10.20 3.13 -5.22
N ASP A 87 11.14 2.19 -5.29
CA ASP A 87 10.98 0.93 -6.02
C ASP A 87 10.41 -0.11 -5.06
N VAL A 88 9.20 -0.58 -5.34
CA VAL A 88 8.49 -1.55 -4.51
C VAL A 88 8.81 -2.96 -5.02
N PRO A 89 9.36 -3.87 -4.20
CA PRO A 89 9.60 -5.25 -4.60
C PRO A 89 8.29 -6.02 -4.78
N PHE A 90 8.33 -7.16 -5.45
CA PHE A 90 7.18 -8.06 -5.55
C PHE A 90 6.67 -8.43 -4.15
N LEU A 91 5.38 -8.22 -3.89
CA LEU A 91 4.81 -8.34 -2.54
C LEU A 91 4.14 -9.68 -2.27
N ASP A 92 3.84 -10.47 -3.31
CA ASP A 92 3.01 -11.69 -3.24
C ASP A 92 1.60 -11.40 -2.68
N VAL A 93 1.04 -10.25 -3.07
CA VAL A 93 -0.29 -9.78 -2.67
C VAL A 93 -1.11 -9.52 -3.94
N PRO A 94 -1.80 -10.54 -4.48
CA PRO A 94 -2.63 -10.36 -5.65
C PRO A 94 -3.82 -9.43 -5.35
N VAL A 95 -4.11 -8.51 -6.27
CA VAL A 95 -5.28 -7.65 -6.20
C VAL A 95 -6.52 -8.44 -6.62
N ASN A 96 -7.41 -8.67 -5.67
CA ASN A 96 -8.64 -9.42 -5.89
C ASN A 96 -9.75 -8.50 -6.45
N ARG A 97 -10.70 -9.09 -7.18
CA ARG A 97 -11.89 -8.36 -7.62
C ARG A 97 -12.79 -8.06 -6.42
N GLY A 98 -12.89 -6.79 -6.04
CA GLY A 98 -13.82 -6.32 -5.00
C GLY A 98 -15.27 -6.30 -5.48
N MET A 99 -16.22 -5.85 -4.64
CA MET A 99 -17.60 -5.57 -5.08
C MET A 99 -17.69 -4.12 -5.59
N THR A 100 -18.33 -3.90 -6.75
CA THR A 100 -18.38 -2.55 -7.35
C THR A 100 -19.32 -1.59 -6.62
N HIS A 101 -20.53 -2.05 -6.27
CA HIS A 101 -21.60 -1.20 -5.72
C HIS A 101 -21.70 0.16 -6.47
N ASP A 102 -21.65 1.26 -5.74
CA ASP A 102 -21.67 2.64 -6.19
C ASP A 102 -20.26 3.26 -6.29
N GLY A 103 -19.20 2.45 -6.24
CA GLY A 103 -17.81 2.90 -6.24
C GLY A 103 -17.30 3.46 -7.56
N LEU A 104 -18.08 3.38 -8.65
CA LEU A 104 -17.74 3.92 -9.96
C LEU A 104 -18.78 4.96 -10.39
N GLY A 105 -18.38 6.24 -10.32
CA GLY A 105 -19.21 7.36 -10.76
C GLY A 105 -19.19 7.57 -12.28
N LYS A 106 -20.03 8.51 -12.74
CA LYS A 106 -20.19 8.89 -14.16
C LYS A 106 -18.88 9.15 -14.92
N TYR A 107 -17.86 9.68 -14.24
CA TYR A 107 -16.59 10.06 -14.86
C TYR A 107 -15.55 8.93 -14.88
N LEU A 108 -15.79 7.85 -14.13
CA LEU A 108 -14.93 6.66 -14.06
C LEU A 108 -15.43 5.52 -14.98
N TYR A 109 -16.72 5.54 -15.34
CA TYR A 109 -17.27 4.73 -16.44
C TYR A 109 -16.94 5.40 -17.78
N LYS A 110 -15.79 5.08 -18.37
CA LYS A 110 -15.49 5.38 -19.77
C LYS A 110 -14.80 4.21 -20.43
#